data_AF-A0A556MW81-F1
#
_entry.id   AF-A0A556MW81-F1
#
_cell.length_a   1.000
_cell.length_b   1.000
_cell.length_c   1.000
_cell.angle_alpha   90.00
_cell.angle_beta   90.00
_cell.angle_gamma   90.00
#
_symmetry.space_group_name_H-M   'P 1'
#
loop_
_entity.id
_entity.type
_entity.pdbx_description
1 polymer ?
#
loop_
_entity_poly.entity_id
_entity_poly.type
_entity_poly.pdbx_seq_one_letter_code
_entity_poly.pdbx_strand_id
1 'polypeptide(L)'
;MATTKLTLSADEQTVELAKRIASEDDISVSKLFKKLLTDFATKREKTNPVLEKYKDMKISDEILSLTGILKGKYPDDVNLWDVKYEYLKEKNGL
;
A
#
# COMPACT_ATOMS: atom_id res chain seq x y z
N MET A 1 23.84 -8.75 -14.05
CA MET A 1 23.67 -7.79 -12.93
C MET A 1 25.05 -7.53 -12.32
N ALA A 2 25.46 -6.27 -12.18
CA ALA A 2 26.76 -5.93 -11.61
C ALA A 2 26.77 -6.25 -10.11
N THR A 3 27.70 -7.09 -9.66
CA THR A 3 27.91 -7.40 -8.25
C THR A 3 28.96 -6.45 -7.67
N THR A 4 28.52 -5.51 -6.83
CA THR A 4 29.40 -4.57 -6.12
C THR A 4 29.68 -5.10 -4.72
N LYS A 5 30.96 -5.11 -4.32
CA LYS A 5 31.37 -5.43 -2.94
C LYS A 5 31.32 -4.15 -2.09
N LEU A 6 30.78 -4.26 -0.89
CA LEU A 6 30.68 -3.18 0.08
C LEU A 6 31.48 -3.58 1.33
N THR A 7 32.43 -2.74 1.72
CA THR A 7 33.27 -2.94 2.91
C THR A 7 32.83 -1.95 3.98
N LEU A 8 32.62 -2.44 5.19
CA LEU A 8 32.14 -1.67 6.34
C LEU A 8 33.18 -1.75 7.46
N SER A 9 33.45 -0.61 8.08
CA SER A 9 34.16 -0.58 9.37
C SER A 9 33.14 -0.78 10.48
N ALA A 10 33.35 -1.79 11.32
CA ALA A 10 32.52 -2.08 12.48
C ALA A 10 33.41 -2.54 13.63
N ASP A 11 32.96 -2.30 14.86
CA ASP A 11 33.60 -2.86 16.05
C ASP A 11 33.41 -4.39 16.12
N GLU A 12 34.26 -5.04 16.90
CA GLU A 12 34.28 -6.50 17.03
C GLU A 12 32.95 -7.06 17.56
N GLN A 13 32.31 -6.37 18.51
CA GLN A 13 31.04 -6.81 19.10
C GLN A 13 29.92 -6.80 18.06
N THR A 14 29.85 -5.76 17.22
CA THR A 14 28.90 -5.68 16.12
C THR A 14 29.11 -6.79 15.10
N VAL A 15 30.36 -7.15 14.78
CA VAL A 15 30.67 -8.25 13.85
C VAL A 15 30.26 -9.61 14.44
N GLU A 16 30.53 -9.86 15.71
CA GLU A 16 30.13 -11.09 16.40
C GLU A 16 28.61 -11.23 16.46
N LEU A 17 27.91 -10.14 16.81
CA LEU A 17 26.46 -10.11 16.87
C LEU A 17 25.84 -10.39 15.48
N ALA A 18 26.36 -9.75 14.43
CA ALA A 18 25.88 -9.98 13.06
C ALA A 18 26.09 -11.44 12.62
N LYS A 19 27.22 -12.06 12.99
CA LYS A 19 27.47 -13.48 12.73
C LYS A 19 26.51 -14.38 13.50
N ARG A 20 26.27 -14.11 14.78
CA ARG A 20 25.36 -14.91 15.61
C ARG A 20 23.94 -14.90 15.03
N ILE A 21 23.39 -13.73 14.76
CA ILE A 21 22.04 -13.58 14.19
C ILE A 21 21.96 -14.26 12.82
N ALA A 22 22.97 -14.07 11.97
CA ALA A 22 23.00 -14.71 10.67
C ALA A 22 23.02 -16.25 10.78
N SER A 23 23.75 -16.81 11.75
CA SER A 23 23.78 -18.25 12.02
C SER A 23 22.47 -18.78 12.58
N GLU A 24 21.82 -18.04 13.50
CA GLU A 24 20.51 -18.42 14.07
C GLU A 24 19.41 -18.51 13.00
N ASP A 25 19.46 -17.60 12.02
CA ASP A 25 18.51 -17.52 10.91
C ASP A 25 18.92 -18.38 9.67
N ASP A 26 20.04 -19.11 9.73
CA ASP A 26 20.65 -19.85 8.61
C ASP A 26 20.80 -19.00 7.33
N ILE A 27 21.31 -17.78 7.48
CA ILE A 27 21.55 -16.84 6.38
C ILE A 27 22.97 -16.29 6.39
N SER A 28 23.41 -15.72 5.27
CA SER A 28 24.66 -14.96 5.21
C SER A 28 24.49 -13.57 5.84
N VAL A 29 25.58 -13.04 6.41
CA VAL A 29 25.64 -11.64 6.91
C VAL A 29 25.27 -10.63 5.81
N SER A 30 25.64 -10.90 4.56
CA SER A 30 25.25 -10.07 3.42
C SER A 30 23.74 -10.08 3.15
N LYS A 31 23.06 -11.22 3.39
CA LYS A 31 21.60 -11.34 3.27
C LYS A 31 20.89 -10.69 4.44
N LEU A 32 21.44 -10.80 5.65
CA LEU A 32 20.99 -10.05 6.83
C LEU A 32 21.02 -8.53 6.57
N PHE A 33 22.14 -8.02 6.08
CA PHE A 33 22.28 -6.60 5.74
C PHE A 33 21.30 -6.14 4.65
N LYS A 34 21.08 -6.95 3.61
CA LYS A 34 20.08 -6.65 2.57
C LYS A 34 18.66 -6.57 3.14
N LYS A 35 18.26 -7.50 4.00
CA LYS A 35 16.95 -7.44 4.68
C LYS A 35 16.81 -6.15 5.48
N LEU A 36 17.82 -5.82 6.28
CA LEU A 36 17.84 -4.59 7.09
C LEU A 36 17.69 -3.33 6.24
N LEU A 37 18.41 -3.21 5.11
CA LEU A 37 18.25 -2.08 4.19
C LEU A 37 16.85 -2.02 3.58
N THR A 38 16.27 -3.18 3.23
CA THR A 38 14.92 -3.27 2.66
C THR A 38 13.90 -2.79 3.69
N ASP A 39 14.00 -3.26 4.93
CA ASP A 39 13.11 -2.85 6.02
C ASP A 39 13.21 -1.35 6.31
N PHE A 40 14.42 -0.77 6.25
CA PHE A 40 14.59 0.67 6.38
C PHE A 40 13.95 1.44 5.23
N ALA A 41 14.07 0.96 3.99
CA ALA A 41 13.42 1.56 2.84
C ALA A 41 11.89 1.52 2.98
N THR A 42 11.32 0.35 3.30
CA THR A 42 9.86 0.19 3.47
C THR A 42 9.32 1.02 4.64
N LYS A 43 10.09 1.18 5.73
CA LYS A 43 9.71 2.06 6.85
C LYS A 43 9.76 3.54 6.46
N ARG A 44 10.71 3.97 5.64
CA ARG A 44 10.84 5.36 5.20
C ARG A 44 9.82 5.76 4.12
N GLU A 45 9.40 4.83 3.27
CA GLU A 45 8.38 5.10 2.24
C GLU A 45 6.95 5.24 2.81
N LYS A 46 6.70 4.80 4.04
CA LYS A 46 5.35 4.74 4.61
C LYS A 46 4.73 6.08 5.04
N THR A 47 5.42 7.20 4.92
CA THR A 47 4.83 8.52 5.22
C THR A 47 4.79 9.38 3.98
N ASN A 48 3.87 9.07 3.06
CA ASN A 48 3.35 10.12 2.20
C ASN A 48 2.45 11.00 3.10
N PRO A 49 2.84 12.26 3.40
CA PRO A 49 2.13 13.11 4.37
C PRO A 49 0.67 13.39 3.99
N VAL A 50 0.32 13.11 2.72
CA VAL A 50 -1.05 13.12 2.22
C VAL A 50 -1.82 11.92 2.76
N LEU A 51 -1.28 10.70 2.66
CA LEU A 51 -1.99 9.46 3.04
C LEU A 51 -2.23 9.35 4.54
N GLU A 52 -1.35 9.87 5.39
CA GLU A 52 -1.59 9.91 6.84
C GLU A 52 -2.75 10.86 7.22
N LYS A 53 -2.89 12.00 6.53
CA LYS A 53 -3.97 12.97 6.79
C LYS A 53 -5.35 12.42 6.48
N TYR A 54 -5.46 11.50 5.51
CA TYR A 54 -6.74 10.94 5.05
C TYR A 54 -7.02 9.56 5.63
N LYS A 55 -6.13 9.00 6.47
CA LYS A 55 -6.29 7.64 7.02
C LYS A 55 -7.46 7.51 7.99
N ASP A 56 -7.71 8.56 8.77
CA ASP A 56 -8.81 8.61 9.76
C ASP A 56 -10.02 9.42 9.25
N MET A 57 -9.96 9.93 8.02
CA MET A 57 -11.06 10.69 7.44
C MET A 57 -12.16 9.73 7.00
N LYS A 58 -13.35 9.85 7.61
CA LYS A 58 -14.53 9.11 7.14
C LYS A 58 -14.78 9.46 5.68
N ILE A 59 -14.69 8.46 4.81
CA ILE A 59 -15.02 8.59 3.40
C ILE A 59 -16.50 9.00 3.31
N SER A 60 -16.78 10.07 2.58
CA SER A 60 -18.16 10.54 2.35
C SER A 60 -19.03 9.42 1.76
N ASP A 61 -20.30 9.37 2.17
CA ASP A 61 -21.28 8.40 1.68
C ASP A 61 -21.45 8.48 0.14
N GLU A 62 -21.21 9.65 -0.47
CA GLU A 62 -21.20 9.83 -1.93
C GLU A 62 -20.03 9.11 -2.62
N ILE A 63 -18.89 8.96 -1.97
CA ILE A 63 -17.73 8.23 -2.53
C ILE A 63 -17.91 6.72 -2.30
N LEU A 64 -18.51 6.34 -1.18
CA LEU A 64 -18.87 4.94 -0.90
C LEU A 64 -19.94 4.41 -1.87
N SER A 65 -20.83 5.26 -2.36
CA SER A 65 -21.83 4.87 -3.37
C SER A 65 -21.18 4.65 -4.75
N LEU A 66 -20.19 5.46 -5.12
CA LEU A 66 -19.42 5.31 -6.38
C LEU A 66 -18.56 4.05 -6.43
N THR A 67 -18.01 3.62 -5.29
CA THR A 67 -17.17 2.41 -5.18
C THR A 67 -17.97 1.11 -5.09
N GLY A 68 -19.31 1.20 -5.00
CA GLY A 68 -20.20 0.05 -4.91
C GLY A 68 -20.23 -0.62 -3.53
N ILE A 69 -19.59 -0.03 -2.51
CA ILE A 69 -19.59 -0.57 -1.13
C ILE A 69 -20.99 -0.43 -0.48
N LEU A 70 -21.82 0.51 -0.96
CA LEU A 70 -23.21 0.70 -0.53
C LEU A 70 -24.26 -0.06 -1.38
N LYS A 71 -23.85 -1.03 -2.23
CA LYS A 71 -24.72 -1.81 -3.13
C LYS A 71 -25.81 -2.68 -2.46
N GLY A 72 -26.08 -2.53 -1.16
CA GLY A 72 -27.15 -3.23 -0.45
C GLY A 72 -28.14 -2.32 0.28
N LYS A 73 -28.04 -0.99 0.12
CA LYS A 73 -28.94 -0.01 0.77
C LYS A 73 -29.96 0.64 -0.16
N TYR A 74 -29.92 0.34 -1.45
CA TYR A 74 -30.86 0.82 -2.45
C TYR A 74 -31.49 -0.38 -3.17
N PRO A 75 -32.77 -0.32 -3.57
CA PRO A 75 -33.43 -1.44 -4.23
C PRO A 75 -32.67 -1.83 -5.50
N ASP A 76 -32.31 -3.11 -5.62
CA ASP A 76 -31.59 -3.68 -6.77
C ASP A 76 -32.36 -3.62 -8.09
N ASP A 77 -33.62 -3.17 -8.05
CA ASP A 77 -34.55 -3.18 -9.18
C ASP A 77 -34.48 -1.93 -10.07
N VAL A 78 -33.56 -1.00 -9.81
CA VAL A 78 -33.38 0.18 -10.67
C VAL A 78 -32.26 -0.08 -11.67
N ASN A 79 -32.65 -0.48 -12.88
CA ASN A 79 -31.74 -0.59 -14.00
C ASN A 79 -31.21 0.80 -14.38
N LEU A 80 -29.92 1.05 -14.13
CA LEU A 80 -29.24 2.32 -14.43
C LEU A 80 -29.38 2.77 -15.89
N TRP A 81 -29.63 1.84 -16.81
CA TRP A 81 -29.85 2.14 -18.21
C TRP A 81 -31.21 2.79 -18.48
N ASP A 82 -32.24 2.44 -17.71
CA ASP A 82 -33.59 3.00 -17.85
C ASP A 82 -33.62 4.44 -17.35
N VAL A 83 -32.99 4.73 -16.20
CA VAL A 83 -32.88 6.09 -15.65
C VAL A 83 -32.11 7.01 -16.59
N LYS A 84 -31.03 6.50 -17.19
CA LYS A 84 -30.24 7.25 -18.17
C LYS A 84 -31.06 7.57 -19.42
N TYR A 85 -31.89 6.64 -19.87
CA TYR A 85 -32.75 6.83 -21.03
C TYR A 85 -33.82 7.89 -20.77
N GLU A 86 -34.51 7.84 -19.62
CA GLU A 86 -35.52 8.83 -19.25
C GLU A 86 -34.93 10.25 -19.14
N TYR A 87 -33.76 10.39 -18.49
CA TYR A 87 -33.08 11.69 -18.39
C TYR A 87 -32.71 12.27 -19.76
N LEU A 88 -32.20 11.43 -20.66
CA LEU A 88 -31.83 11.85 -22.02
C LEU A 88 -33.06 12.14 -22.89
N LYS A 89 -34.16 11.44 -22.66
CA LYS A 89 -35.44 11.66 -23.32
C LYS A 89 -36.03 13.03 -22.93
N GLU A 90 -36.10 13.30 -21.63
CA GLU A 90 -36.60 14.57 -21.09
C GLU A 90 -35.76 15.77 -21.54
N LYS A 91 -34.42 15.62 -21.57
CA LYS A 91 -33.50 16.69 -21.96
C LYS A 91 -33.47 16.96 -23.46
N ASN A 92 -33.72 15.96 -24.29
CA ASN A 92 -33.66 16.07 -25.76
C ASN A 92 -35.04 16.07 -26.43
N GLY A 93 -36.14 16.06 -25.66
CA GLY A 93 -37.51 16.18 -26.17
C GLY A 93 -37.98 15.00 -27.03
N LEU A 94 -37.54 13.78 -26.72
CA LEU A 94 -37.99 12.54 -27.38
C LEU A 94 -39.12 11.85 -26.62
#